data_AF-A0A1W9KPJ5-F1
#
_entry.id   AF-A0A1W9KPJ5-F1
#
_cell.length_a   1.000
_cell.length_b   1.000
_cell.length_c   1.000
_cell.angle_alpha   90.00
_cell.angle_beta   90.00
_cell.angle_gamma   90.00
#
_symmetry.space_group_name_H-M   'P 1'
#
loop_
_entity.id
_entity.type
_entity.pdbx_description
1 polymer ?
#
loop_
_entity_poly.entity_id
_entity_poly.type
_entity_poly.pdbx_seq_one_letter_code
_entity_poly.pdbx_strand_id
1 'polypeptide(L)'
;MNHENTESSDEKGGPHFAPAPFTNAEFFEVNDSLNAYLHHMMEVGQTDIEIRYNSLANTFSALAKVGYIINHGEKPIWVDEMKAKVEAAIKKPKRITENGSKRLKP
;
A
#
# COMPACT_ATOMS: atom_id res chain seq x y z
N MET A 1 -21.50 46.93 -39.95
CA MET A 1 -22.45 46.01 -39.27
C MET A 1 -21.64 45.22 -38.27
N ASN A 2 -22.08 45.32 -37.01
CA ASN A 2 -21.43 44.80 -35.82
C ASN A 2 -21.49 43.28 -35.79
N HIS A 3 -20.48 42.65 -35.21
CA HIS A 3 -20.67 41.74 -34.08
C HIS A 3 -19.30 41.57 -33.39
N GLU A 4 -19.12 42.34 -32.31
CA GLU A 4 -18.30 41.95 -31.19
C GLU A 4 -18.97 40.72 -30.54
N ASN A 5 -18.16 39.72 -30.19
CA ASN A 5 -18.44 38.94 -28.99
C ASN A 5 -17.12 38.46 -28.40
N THR A 6 -16.70 39.23 -27.41
CA THR A 6 -15.78 38.86 -26.33
C THR A 6 -16.27 37.60 -25.64
N GLU A 7 -15.40 36.59 -25.53
CA GLU A 7 -15.43 35.69 -24.39
C GLU A 7 -14.00 35.44 -23.93
N SER A 8 -13.56 36.33 -23.04
CA SER A 8 -12.37 36.17 -22.21
C SER A 8 -12.59 34.95 -21.33
N SER A 9 -11.93 33.84 -21.68
CA SER A 9 -11.77 32.72 -20.74
C SER A 9 -10.50 32.97 -19.94
N ASP A 10 -10.59 33.85 -18.95
CA ASP A 10 -9.71 33.86 -17.79
C ASP A 10 -9.97 32.59 -16.96
N GLU A 11 -9.61 31.43 -17.50
CA GLU A 11 -9.39 30.27 -16.66
C GLU A 11 -8.07 30.49 -15.96
N LYS A 12 -8.17 31.03 -14.73
CA LYS A 12 -7.09 31.01 -13.75
C LYS A 12 -6.64 29.56 -13.56
N GLY A 13 -5.66 29.15 -14.35
CA GLY A 13 -4.83 27.97 -14.11
C GLY A 13 -4.06 28.20 -12.81
N GLY A 14 -4.72 28.00 -11.67
CA GLY A 14 -4.06 27.88 -10.39
C GLY A 14 -2.99 26.80 -10.51
N PRO A 15 -1.87 26.91 -9.76
CA PRO A 15 -0.80 25.92 -9.85
C PRO A 15 -1.39 24.53 -9.64
N HIS A 16 -1.39 23.73 -10.71
CA HIS A 16 -1.56 22.29 -10.61
C HIS A 16 -0.35 21.79 -9.82
N PHE A 17 -0.51 21.66 -8.50
CA PHE A 17 0.46 20.98 -7.67
C PHE A 17 0.40 19.50 -8.05
N ALA A 18 1.16 19.11 -9.06
CA ALA A 18 1.52 17.71 -9.23
C ALA A 18 2.28 17.32 -7.96
N PRO A 19 1.86 16.27 -7.23
CA PRO A 19 2.60 15.82 -6.07
C PRO A 19 4.03 15.48 -6.53
N ALA A 20 5.02 15.93 -5.75
CA ALA A 20 6.40 15.56 -6.02
C ALA A 20 6.50 14.03 -6.02
N PRO A 21 7.28 13.43 -6.94
CA PRO A 21 7.54 12.01 -6.88
C PRO A 21 8.26 11.68 -5.56
N PHE A 22 7.96 10.51 -5.00
CA PHE A 22 8.67 9.99 -3.85
C PHE A 22 10.17 9.89 -4.14
N THR A 23 10.97 10.27 -3.15
CA THR A 23 12.42 10.00 -3.13
C THR A 23 12.69 8.52 -2.87
N ASN A 24 13.90 8.06 -3.18
CA ASN A 24 14.30 6.68 -2.89
C ASN A 24 14.20 6.36 -1.39
N ALA A 25 14.57 7.29 -0.52
CA ALA A 25 14.48 7.11 0.93
C ALA A 25 13.03 6.88 1.38
N GLU A 26 12.09 7.67 0.88
CA GLU A 26 10.67 7.49 1.18
C GLU A 26 10.13 6.15 0.65
N PHE A 27 10.61 5.68 -0.51
CA PHE A 27 10.26 4.33 -0.99
C PHE A 27 10.77 3.23 -0.07
N PHE A 28 12.00 3.35 0.46
CA PHE A 28 12.52 2.40 1.45
C PHE A 28 11.69 2.40 2.74
N GLU A 29 11.31 3.57 3.26
CA GLU A 29 10.46 3.68 4.46
C GLU A 29 9.08 3.03 4.26
N VAL A 30 8.47 3.25 3.08
CA VAL A 30 7.20 2.62 2.72
C VAL A 30 7.37 1.10 2.59
N ASN A 31 8.45 0.64 1.96
CA ASN A 31 8.76 -0.79 1.82
C ASN A 31 8.87 -1.46 3.20
N ASP A 32 9.62 -0.86 4.12
CA ASP A 32 9.83 -1.42 5.46
C ASP A 32 8.53 -1.47 6.26
N SER A 33 7.72 -0.42 6.17
CA SER A 33 6.40 -0.36 6.83
C SER A 33 5.43 -1.42 6.30
N LEU A 34 5.37 -1.58 4.97
CA LEU A 34 4.55 -2.61 4.33
C LEU A 34 5.02 -4.01 4.70
N ASN A 35 6.34 -4.23 4.76
CA ASN A 35 6.93 -5.50 5.14
C ASN A 35 6.59 -5.84 6.61
N ALA A 36 6.75 -4.89 7.54
CA ALA A 36 6.39 -5.08 8.93
C ALA A 36 4.90 -5.43 9.10
N TYR A 37 4.01 -4.74 8.38
CA TYR A 37 2.57 -5.00 8.45
C TYR A 37 2.20 -6.36 7.85
N LEU A 38 2.83 -6.76 6.75
CA LEU A 38 2.67 -8.08 6.15
C LEU A 38 3.02 -9.19 7.15
N HIS A 39 4.20 -9.08 7.79
CA HIS A 39 4.67 -10.02 8.79
C HIS A 39 3.74 -10.06 10.01
N HIS A 40 3.29 -8.91 10.50
CA HIS A 40 2.31 -8.85 11.59
C HIS A 40 1.03 -9.64 11.25
N MET A 41 0.44 -9.44 10.07
CA MET A 41 -0.76 -10.16 9.65
C MET A 41 -0.54 -11.68 9.55
N MET A 42 0.66 -12.12 9.17
CA MET A 42 0.99 -13.54 9.05
C MET A 42 1.30 -14.19 10.42
N GLU A 43 1.99 -13.47 11.30
CA GLU A 43 2.48 -13.99 12.58
C GLU A 43 1.49 -13.82 13.72
N VAL A 44 0.90 -12.63 13.86
CA VAL A 44 -0.09 -12.32 14.91
C VAL A 44 -1.48 -12.74 14.45
N GLY A 45 -1.81 -12.44 13.20
CA GLY A 45 -3.10 -12.72 12.58
C GLY A 45 -3.73 -11.46 12.03
N GLN A 46 -4.90 -11.63 11.41
CA GLN A 46 -5.70 -10.58 10.80
C GLN A 46 -7.00 -10.36 11.56
N THR A 47 -7.50 -9.13 11.53
CA THR A 47 -8.87 -8.83 11.93
C THR A 47 -9.87 -9.37 10.90
N ASP A 48 -11.14 -9.50 11.29
CA ASP A 48 -12.19 -9.95 10.38
C ASP A 48 -12.38 -9.01 9.18
N ILE A 49 -12.15 -7.71 9.38
CA ILE A 49 -12.20 -6.70 8.33
C ILE A 49 -11.05 -6.90 7.35
N GLU A 50 -9.81 -7.06 7.84
CA GLU A 50 -8.64 -7.31 7.00
C GLU A 50 -8.81 -8.57 6.15
N ILE A 51 -9.33 -9.65 6.71
CA ILE A 51 -9.62 -10.88 5.97
C ILE A 51 -10.67 -10.61 4.88
N ARG A 52 -11.77 -9.94 5.22
CA ARG A 52 -12.86 -9.65 4.28
C ARG A 52 -12.39 -8.79 3.10
N TYR A 53 -11.48 -7.85 3.35
CA TYR A 53 -10.94 -6.95 2.34
C TYR A 53 -9.63 -7.44 1.70
N ASN A 54 -9.21 -8.69 1.97
CA ASN A 54 -7.98 -9.28 1.45
C ASN A 54 -6.73 -8.42 1.73
N SER A 55 -6.66 -7.77 2.90
CA SER A 55 -5.58 -6.84 3.24
C SER A 55 -4.20 -7.49 3.10
N LEU A 56 -4.03 -8.74 3.52
CA LEU A 56 -2.75 -9.46 3.36
C LEU A 56 -2.31 -9.56 1.88
N ALA A 57 -3.23 -9.88 0.98
CA ALA A 57 -2.95 -9.96 -0.45
C ALA A 57 -2.60 -8.59 -1.03
N ASN A 58 -3.37 -7.56 -0.63
CA ASN A 58 -3.17 -6.19 -1.10
C ASN A 58 -1.83 -5.61 -0.60
N THR A 59 -1.49 -5.84 0.66
CA THR A 59 -0.21 -5.43 1.25
C THR A 59 0.95 -6.12 0.55
N PHE A 60 0.88 -7.43 0.27
CA PHE A 60 1.92 -8.12 -0.47
C PHE A 60 2.07 -7.58 -1.90
N SER A 61 0.96 -7.31 -2.59
CA SER A 61 0.98 -6.70 -3.93
C SER A 61 1.62 -5.31 -3.92
N ALA A 62 1.30 -4.48 -2.92
CA ALA A 62 1.88 -3.16 -2.75
C ALA A 62 3.38 -3.25 -2.45
N LEU A 63 3.77 -4.12 -1.52
CA LEU A 63 5.17 -4.35 -1.15
C LEU A 63 5.99 -4.81 -2.37
N ALA A 64 5.46 -5.75 -3.17
CA ALA A 64 6.11 -6.19 -4.39
C ALA A 64 6.34 -5.02 -5.36
N LYS A 65 5.31 -4.20 -5.63
CA LYS A 65 5.42 -3.02 -6.52
C LYS A 65 6.47 -2.02 -6.05
N VAL A 66 6.52 -1.73 -4.75
CA VAL A 66 7.55 -0.85 -4.18
C VAL A 66 8.92 -1.48 -4.32
N GLY A 67 9.04 -2.79 -4.09
CA GLY A 67 10.26 -3.55 -4.33
C GLY A 67 10.76 -3.46 -5.77
N TYR A 68 9.87 -3.56 -6.77
CA TYR A 68 10.23 -3.33 -8.17
C TYR A 68 10.74 -1.91 -8.41
N ILE A 69 10.11 -0.89 -7.82
CA ILE A 69 10.56 0.51 -7.96
C ILE A 69 11.97 0.69 -7.39
N ILE A 70 12.20 0.21 -6.17
CA ILE A 70 13.51 0.27 -5.50
C ILE A 70 14.57 -0.49 -6.30
N ASN A 71 14.20 -1.63 -6.87
CA ASN A 71 15.09 -2.49 -7.67
C ASN A 71 15.08 -2.13 -9.16
N HIS A 72 14.78 -0.87 -9.51
CA HIS A 72 14.86 -0.33 -10.88
C HIS A 72 14.09 -1.12 -11.96
N GLY A 73 12.93 -1.67 -11.59
CA GLY A 73 12.05 -2.44 -12.47
C GLY A 73 12.36 -3.94 -12.49
N GLU A 74 13.44 -4.38 -11.86
CA GLU A 74 13.77 -5.80 -11.74
C GLU A 74 13.04 -6.45 -10.57
N LYS A 75 12.64 -7.71 -10.73
CA LYS A 75 11.95 -8.46 -9.67
C LYS A 75 12.90 -8.72 -8.49
N PRO A 76 12.58 -8.26 -7.27
CA PRO A 76 13.38 -8.60 -6.09
C PRO A 76 13.34 -10.11 -5.81
N ILE A 77 14.48 -10.68 -5.38
CA ILE A 77 14.64 -12.12 -5.10
C ILE A 77 13.59 -12.63 -4.09
N TRP A 78 13.33 -11.84 -3.05
CA TRP A 78 12.42 -12.22 -1.97
C TRP A 78 10.95 -12.36 -2.40
N VAL A 79 10.54 -11.81 -3.56
CA VAL A 79 9.14 -11.83 -4.01
C VAL A 79 8.65 -13.26 -4.21
N ASP A 80 9.43 -14.09 -4.90
CA ASP A 80 9.04 -15.48 -5.17
C ASP A 80 9.01 -16.31 -3.88
N GLU A 81 9.99 -16.09 -2.98
CA GLU A 81 10.09 -16.77 -1.69
C GLU A 81 8.90 -16.46 -0.77
N MET A 82 8.47 -15.19 -0.75
CA MET A 82 7.35 -14.76 0.08
C MET A 82 5.99 -15.12 -0.51
N LYS A 83 5.88 -15.17 -1.85
CA LYS A 83 4.61 -15.46 -2.53
C LYS A 83 3.95 -16.74 -2.04
N ALA A 84 4.71 -17.84 -1.95
CA ALA A 84 4.18 -19.11 -1.48
C ALA A 84 3.65 -19.05 -0.03
N LYS A 85 4.36 -18.35 0.85
CA LYS A 85 3.97 -18.18 2.26
C LYS A 85 2.71 -17.33 2.38
N VAL A 86 2.63 -16.23 1.63
CA VAL A 86 1.48 -15.33 1.60
C VAL A 86 0.25 -16.04 1.04
N GLU A 87 0.37 -16.78 -0.07
CA GLU A 87 -0.75 -17.53 -0.64
C GLU A 87 -1.30 -18.60 0.31
N ALA A 88 -0.43 -19.27 1.07
CA ALA A 88 -0.86 -20.20 2.10
C ALA A 88 -1.62 -19.49 3.23
N ALA A 89 -1.12 -18.34 3.68
CA ALA A 89 -1.76 -17.52 4.72
C ALA A 89 -3.08 -16.89 4.27
N ILE A 90 -3.25 -16.58 2.98
CA ILE A 90 -4.54 -16.12 2.42
C ILE A 90 -5.57 -17.25 2.42
N LYS A 91 -5.18 -18.48 2.06
CA LYS A 91 -6.09 -19.63 2.01
C LYS A 91 -6.56 -20.07 3.41
N LYS A 92 -5.71 -19.88 4.42
CA LYS A 92 -5.99 -20.24 5.82
C LYS A 92 -5.59 -19.07 6.73
N PRO A 93 -6.38 -17.98 6.76
CA PRO A 93 -6.01 -16.79 7.50
C PRO A 93 -6.04 -17.05 9.00
N LYS A 94 -4.93 -16.72 9.68
CA LYS A 94 -4.89 -16.64 11.13
C LYS A 94 -5.73 -15.42 11.56
N ARG A 95 -6.69 -15.63 12.46
CA ARG A 95 -7.48 -14.54 13.04
C ARG A 95 -6.84 -14.05 14.33
N ILE A 96 -6.87 -12.75 14.56
CA ILE A 96 -6.61 -12.19 15.88
C ILE A 96 -7.77 -12.62 16.78
N THR A 97 -7.52 -13.51 17.74
CA THR A 97 -8.48 -13.79 18.80
C THR A 97 -8.34 -12.72 19.88
N GLU A 98 -9.41 -12.39 20.60
CA GLU A 98 -9.47 -11.31 21.60
C GLU A 98 -8.35 -11.34 22.66
N ASN A 99 -7.64 -12.45 22.81
CA ASN A 99 -6.47 -12.59 23.69
C ASN A 99 -5.15 -12.01 23.13
N GLY A 100 -5.10 -11.58 21.87
CA GLY A 100 -3.95 -10.91 21.25
C GLY A 100 -3.84 -9.43 21.62
N SER A 101 -4.97 -8.79 21.97
CA SER A 101 -5.00 -7.45 22.57
C SER A 101 -4.94 -7.61 24.08
N LYS A 102 -3.74 -7.63 24.67
CA LYS A 102 -3.60 -7.54 26.13
C LYS A 102 -4.43 -6.36 26.64
N ARG A 103 -5.42 -6.68 27.49
CA ARG A 103 -6.12 -5.77 28.42
C ARG A 103 -5.23 -4.58 28.78
N LEU A 104 -5.61 -3.38 28.35
CA LEU A 104 -5.37 -2.21 29.18
C LEU A 104 -6.15 -2.46 30.48
N LYS A 105 -5.41 -2.70 31.57
CA LYS A 105 -5.99 -2.83 32.91
C LYS A 105 -6.60 -1.47 33.32
N PRO A 106 -7.65 -1.50 34.17
CA PRO A 106 -8.52 -0.35 34.46
C PRO A 106 -7.76 0.88 34.96
#